data_AF-A0A518XK41-F1
#
_entry.id   AF-A0A518XK41-F1
#
_cell.length_a   1.000
_cell.length_b   1.000
_cell.length_c   1.000
_cell.angle_alpha   90.00
_cell.angle_beta   90.00
_cell.angle_gamma   90.00
#
_symmetry.space_group_name_H-M   'P 1'
#
loop_
_entity.id
_entity.type
_entity.pdbx_description
1 polymer ?
#
loop_
_entity_poly.entity_id
_entity_poly.type
_entity_poly.pdbx_seq_one_letter_code
_entity_poly.pdbx_strand_id
1 'polypeptide(L)'
;MESTMLSESQMNKLGELLSGSLSLGHWRTIFINTNFREYDNSNFRDAVRFGNDDLSHTCMRITEEILTSDEENIKHFWNIQDLRNIVRRKDPELYRFIEDYISGDAQKTVTTSPINNTNENIYNVLKDAEVLLEKRGPGEAYDRIHTALHGTLKLMCDKSGIVRKDNNRVDELLSLINNHLKAKKDSERNKVVFEMLRSAIAILNKTNELRNHHSNAHPNDGLLNNADARFAINLIRSIMSYVDDLLG
;
A
#
# COMPACT_ATOMS: atom_id res chain seq x y z
N MET A 1 10.17 2.31 16.10
CA MET A 1 11.17 3.27 15.56
C MET A 1 10.35 4.36 14.92
N GLU A 2 10.36 5.57 15.48
CA GLU A 2 9.55 6.70 15.01
C GLU A 2 9.83 6.96 13.53
N SER A 3 8.79 6.82 12.69
CA SER A 3 8.87 7.23 11.29
C SER A 3 8.95 8.75 11.30
N THR A 4 10.16 9.26 11.17
CA THR A 4 10.46 10.67 11.36
C THR A 4 10.14 11.40 10.06
N MET A 5 9.29 12.42 10.13
CA MET A 5 8.97 13.35 9.06
C MET A 5 10.25 13.87 8.36
N LEU A 6 10.17 14.27 7.08
CA LEU A 6 11.28 14.96 6.43
C LEU A 6 11.71 16.16 7.30
N SER A 7 13.00 16.25 7.61
CA SER A 7 13.55 17.43 8.25
C SER A 7 13.46 18.65 7.33
N GLU A 8 13.46 19.84 7.92
CA GLU A 8 13.50 21.13 7.19
C GLU A 8 14.61 21.17 6.14
N SER A 9 15.79 20.63 6.46
CA SER A 9 16.90 20.52 5.51
C SER A 9 16.57 19.63 4.31
N GLN A 10 15.89 18.50 4.53
CA GLN A 10 15.47 17.60 3.44
C GLN A 10 14.36 18.21 2.58
N MET A 11 13.40 18.92 3.20
CA MET A 11 12.34 19.63 2.47
C MET A 11 12.90 20.74 1.59
N ASN A 12 13.83 21.52 2.14
CA ASN A 12 14.55 22.57 1.41
C ASN A 12 15.35 21.99 0.23
N LYS A 13 16.07 20.90 0.45
CA LYS A 13 16.82 20.23 -0.62
C LYS A 13 15.93 19.67 -1.72
N LEU A 14 14.76 19.15 -1.36
CA LEU A 14 13.74 18.76 -2.34
C LEU A 14 13.23 19.97 -3.14
N GLY A 15 12.93 21.09 -2.48
CA GLY A 15 12.51 22.33 -3.15
C GLY A 15 13.54 22.90 -4.12
N GLU A 16 14.82 22.87 -3.74
CA GLU A 16 15.93 23.24 -4.63
C GLU A 16 15.96 22.32 -5.87
N LEU A 17 15.84 21.00 -5.69
CA LEU A 17 15.82 20.05 -6.80
C LEU A 17 14.62 20.27 -7.73
N LEU A 18 13.44 20.58 -7.16
CA LEU A 18 12.21 20.87 -7.90
C LEU A 18 12.36 22.12 -8.78
N SER A 19 13.04 23.17 -8.28
CA SER A 19 13.22 24.45 -8.99
C SER A 19 13.87 24.29 -10.37
N GLY A 20 14.90 23.45 -10.48
CA GLY A 20 15.65 23.26 -11.73
C GLY A 20 15.11 22.13 -12.62
N SER A 21 13.97 21.55 -12.28
CA SER A 21 13.55 20.25 -12.82
C SER A 21 12.09 20.19 -13.21
N LEU A 22 11.21 20.92 -12.52
CA LEU A 22 9.78 20.88 -12.78
C LEU A 22 9.35 21.94 -13.78
N SER A 23 8.51 21.52 -14.74
CA SER A 23 7.79 22.43 -15.61
C SER A 23 6.73 23.22 -14.83
N LEU A 24 6.28 24.33 -15.39
CA LEU A 24 5.14 25.07 -14.84
C LEU A 24 3.88 24.19 -14.72
N GLY A 25 3.68 23.23 -15.64
CA GLY A 25 2.57 22.29 -15.58
C GLY A 25 2.63 21.38 -14.35
N HIS A 26 3.83 20.92 -13.98
CA HIS A 26 4.05 20.10 -12.79
C HIS A 26 3.73 20.90 -11.52
N TRP A 27 4.24 22.13 -11.41
CA TRP A 27 3.96 23.00 -10.26
C TRP A 27 2.47 23.30 -10.08
N ARG A 28 1.76 23.61 -11.17
CA ARG A 28 0.31 23.82 -11.13
C ARG A 28 -0.45 22.59 -10.64
N THR A 29 -0.01 21.41 -11.06
CA THR A 29 -0.59 20.14 -10.62
C THR A 29 -0.39 19.94 -9.11
N ILE A 30 0.81 20.21 -8.60
CA ILE A 30 1.10 20.18 -7.16
C ILE A 30 0.15 21.13 -6.42
N PHE A 31 0.10 22.41 -6.78
CA PHE A 31 -0.74 23.40 -6.11
C PHE A 31 -2.23 23.06 -6.11
N ILE A 32 -2.73 22.48 -7.20
CA ILE A 32 -4.12 22.05 -7.29
C ILE A 32 -4.41 20.90 -6.32
N ASN A 33 -3.49 19.93 -6.23
CA ASN A 33 -3.68 18.72 -5.44
C ASN A 33 -3.41 18.95 -3.94
N THR A 34 -2.56 19.91 -3.59
CA THR A 34 -2.22 20.24 -2.20
C THR A 34 -3.07 21.39 -1.65
N ASN A 35 -3.94 22.00 -2.48
CA ASN A 35 -4.74 23.18 -2.14
C ASN A 35 -3.95 24.48 -1.86
N PHE A 36 -2.78 24.63 -2.49
CA PHE A 36 -1.90 25.80 -2.39
C PHE A 36 -1.93 26.68 -3.66
N ARG A 37 -3.13 26.96 -4.16
CA ARG A 37 -3.35 27.64 -5.46
C ARG A 37 -2.90 29.11 -5.46
N GLU A 38 -2.80 29.73 -4.30
CA GLU A 38 -2.29 31.09 -4.09
C GLU A 38 -0.85 31.27 -4.58
N TYR A 39 -0.06 30.19 -4.63
CA TYR A 39 1.29 30.19 -5.16
C TYR A 39 1.35 30.12 -6.70
N ASP A 40 0.25 29.80 -7.38
CA ASP A 40 0.14 29.89 -8.86
C ASP A 40 -0.13 31.34 -9.34
N ASN A 41 0.72 32.28 -8.95
CA ASN A 41 0.62 33.68 -9.34
C ASN A 41 1.56 34.05 -10.51
N SER A 42 1.40 35.25 -11.09
CA SER A 42 2.20 35.72 -12.23
C SER A 42 3.69 35.68 -11.94
N ASN A 43 4.11 36.12 -10.74
CA ASN A 43 5.52 36.19 -10.38
C ASN A 43 6.16 34.81 -10.33
N PHE A 44 5.46 33.82 -9.76
CA PHE A 44 5.94 32.44 -9.74
C PHE A 44 5.99 31.83 -11.15
N ARG A 45 4.94 32.05 -11.96
CA ARG A 45 4.90 31.57 -13.35
C ARG A 45 6.04 32.12 -14.19
N ASP A 46 6.33 33.41 -14.03
CA ASP A 46 7.41 34.09 -14.73
C ASP A 46 8.77 33.58 -14.23
N ALA A 47 8.94 33.40 -12.92
CA ALA A 47 10.17 32.83 -12.35
C ALA A 47 10.49 31.44 -12.92
N VAL A 48 9.48 30.55 -13.03
CA VAL A 48 9.64 29.20 -13.63
C VAL A 48 9.94 29.27 -15.13
N ARG A 49 9.34 30.22 -15.86
CA ARG A 49 9.50 30.33 -17.32
C ARG A 49 10.83 30.93 -17.73
N PHE A 50 11.29 31.94 -17.00
CA PHE A 50 12.45 32.74 -17.37
C PHE A 50 13.71 32.38 -16.58
N GLY A 51 13.61 31.44 -15.61
CA GLY A 51 14.76 30.96 -14.85
C GLY A 51 15.38 32.04 -13.97
N ASN A 52 14.57 32.63 -13.09
CA ASN A 52 15.02 33.67 -12.16
C ASN A 52 15.94 33.08 -11.07
N ASP A 53 16.96 33.84 -10.65
CA ASP A 53 17.91 33.46 -9.59
C ASP A 53 17.20 33.14 -8.27
N ASP A 54 16.09 33.83 -7.97
CA ASP A 54 15.29 33.62 -6.75
C ASP A 54 14.33 32.42 -6.82
N LEU A 55 14.23 31.73 -7.97
CA LEU A 55 13.31 30.61 -8.16
C LEU A 55 13.63 29.47 -7.17
N SER A 56 14.92 29.21 -6.94
CA SER A 56 15.35 28.15 -6.00
C SER A 56 14.81 28.42 -4.60
N HIS A 57 15.07 29.60 -4.04
CA HIS A 57 14.57 30.01 -2.72
C HIS A 57 13.04 30.00 -2.64
N THR A 58 12.36 30.42 -3.71
CA THR A 58 10.90 30.41 -3.77
C THR A 58 10.35 28.99 -3.74
N CYS A 59 10.92 28.07 -4.52
CA CYS A 59 10.55 26.66 -4.54
C CYS A 59 10.87 25.95 -3.23
N MET A 60 11.99 26.27 -2.58
CA MET A 60 12.34 25.78 -1.24
C MET A 60 11.25 26.12 -0.23
N ARG A 61 10.96 27.41 -0.07
CA ARG A 61 9.93 27.89 0.88
C ARG A 61 8.56 27.27 0.59
N ILE A 62 8.13 27.26 -0.66
CA ILE A 62 6.82 26.69 -1.04
C ILE A 62 6.76 25.18 -0.75
N THR A 63 7.84 24.44 -1.03
CA THR A 63 7.90 23.01 -0.76
C THR A 63 7.83 22.74 0.75
N GLU A 64 8.57 23.51 1.55
CA GLU A 64 8.53 23.43 3.00
C GLU A 64 7.13 23.71 3.55
N GLU A 65 6.47 24.79 3.11
CA GLU A 65 5.12 25.14 3.57
C GLU A 65 4.08 24.06 3.23
N ILE A 66 4.15 23.53 2.00
CA ILE A 66 3.24 22.45 1.57
C ILE A 66 3.43 21.20 2.44
N LEU A 67 4.68 20.77 2.65
CA LEU A 67 4.99 19.55 3.40
C LEU A 67 4.80 19.70 4.90
N THR A 68 4.93 20.91 5.44
CA THR A 68 4.66 21.22 6.86
C THR A 68 3.17 21.27 7.15
N SER A 69 2.34 21.68 6.18
CA SER A 69 0.88 21.74 6.37
C SER A 69 0.21 20.37 6.47
N ASP A 70 0.70 19.40 5.71
CA ASP A 70 0.19 18.03 5.68
C ASP A 70 1.30 17.12 5.16
N GLU A 71 1.69 16.14 5.98
CA GLU A 71 2.75 15.20 5.66
C GLU A 71 2.41 14.30 4.45
N GLU A 72 1.12 14.07 4.19
CA GLU A 72 0.67 13.28 3.04
C GLU A 72 0.93 13.99 1.70
N ASN A 73 1.14 15.32 1.71
CA ASN A 73 1.39 16.08 0.49
C ASN A 73 2.64 15.61 -0.25
N ILE A 74 3.58 14.95 0.42
CA ILE A 74 4.77 14.35 -0.23
C ILE A 74 4.39 13.41 -1.38
N LYS A 75 3.24 12.73 -1.28
CA LYS A 75 2.73 11.79 -2.30
C LYS A 75 2.45 12.52 -3.63
N HIS A 76 2.01 13.78 -3.58
CA HIS A 76 1.75 14.60 -4.76
C HIS A 76 3.03 15.01 -5.49
N PHE A 77 4.14 15.19 -4.76
CA PHE A 77 5.46 15.36 -5.36
C PHE A 77 5.97 14.03 -5.92
N TRP A 78 5.90 12.95 -5.15
CA TRP A 78 6.50 11.65 -5.49
C TRP A 78 5.83 10.94 -6.68
N ASN A 79 4.57 11.25 -6.96
CA ASN A 79 3.86 10.73 -8.14
C ASN A 79 4.36 11.32 -9.47
N ILE A 80 5.21 12.35 -9.44
CA ILE A 80 5.83 12.92 -10.63
C ILE A 80 7.02 12.05 -11.03
N GLN A 81 6.90 11.32 -12.14
CA GLN A 81 7.93 10.37 -12.59
C GLN A 81 9.30 11.02 -12.80
N ASP A 82 9.32 12.23 -13.36
CA ASP A 82 10.54 13.00 -13.59
C ASP A 82 11.24 13.35 -12.27
N LEU A 83 10.46 13.65 -11.22
CA LEU A 83 10.99 13.96 -9.91
C LEU A 83 11.74 12.77 -9.31
N ARG A 84 11.12 11.58 -9.30
CA ARG A 84 11.75 10.37 -8.75
C ARG A 84 13.09 10.07 -9.40
N ASN A 85 13.14 10.16 -10.73
CA ASN A 85 14.37 9.95 -11.49
C ASN A 85 15.46 10.97 -11.14
N ILE A 86 15.08 12.23 -10.94
CA ILE A 86 16.00 13.33 -10.66
C ILE A 86 16.52 13.27 -9.23
N VAL A 87 15.65 13.05 -8.24
CA VAL A 87 16.05 12.89 -6.84
C VAL A 87 16.97 11.67 -6.72
N ARG A 88 16.62 10.53 -7.33
CA ARG A 88 17.48 9.33 -7.36
C ARG A 88 18.88 9.60 -7.91
N ARG A 89 18.99 10.47 -8.92
CA ARG A 89 20.27 10.80 -9.57
C ARG A 89 21.08 11.83 -8.80
N LYS A 90 20.43 12.89 -8.31
CA LYS A 90 21.10 14.04 -7.67
C LYS A 90 21.31 13.86 -6.17
N ASP A 91 20.43 13.13 -5.50
CA ASP A 91 20.52 12.84 -4.07
C ASP A 91 19.94 11.44 -3.75
N PRO A 92 20.76 10.37 -3.88
CA PRO A 92 20.33 9.00 -3.63
C PRO A 92 19.91 8.73 -2.18
N GLU A 93 20.46 9.46 -1.21
CA GLU A 93 20.12 9.33 0.22
C GLU A 93 18.73 9.93 0.47
N LEU A 94 18.47 11.14 -0.04
CA LEU A 94 17.13 11.74 0.01
C LEU A 94 16.09 10.88 -0.73
N TYR A 95 16.48 10.30 -1.88
CA TYR A 95 15.61 9.39 -2.62
C TYR A 95 15.20 8.18 -1.76
N ARG A 96 16.17 7.50 -1.16
CA ARG A 96 15.92 6.33 -0.31
C ARG A 96 15.06 6.71 0.89
N PHE A 97 15.34 7.85 1.52
CA PHE A 97 14.56 8.33 2.65
C PHE A 97 13.10 8.60 2.27
N ILE A 98 12.83 9.31 1.17
CA ILE A 98 11.46 9.61 0.74
C ILE A 98 10.74 8.32 0.28
N GLU A 99 11.44 7.43 -0.43
CA GLU A 99 10.89 6.14 -0.83
C GLU A 99 10.55 5.28 0.40
N ASP A 100 11.42 5.23 1.41
CA ASP A 100 11.21 4.52 2.67
C ASP A 100 10.14 5.18 3.53
N TYR A 101 10.01 6.52 3.51
CA TYR A 101 8.96 7.26 4.20
C TYR A 101 7.59 7.00 3.57
N ILE A 102 7.47 7.06 2.24
CA ILE A 102 6.21 6.81 1.52
C ILE A 102 5.85 5.32 1.57
N SER A 103 6.84 4.45 1.38
CA SER A 103 6.65 3.01 1.55
C SER A 103 6.28 2.70 3.00
N GLY A 104 6.94 3.35 3.97
CA GLY A 104 6.72 3.32 5.42
C GLY A 104 5.35 3.83 5.86
N ASP A 105 4.82 4.84 5.20
CA ASP A 105 3.46 5.35 5.40
C ASP A 105 2.42 4.39 4.80
N ALA A 106 2.73 3.74 3.67
CA ALA A 106 1.99 2.55 3.24
C ALA A 106 2.10 1.39 4.25
N GLN A 107 3.16 1.34 5.07
CA GLN A 107 3.32 0.42 6.20
C GLN A 107 2.67 0.87 7.52
N LYS A 108 2.13 2.10 7.64
CA LYS A 108 1.24 2.47 8.77
C LYS A 108 -0.08 1.70 8.73
N THR A 109 -0.41 1.06 7.59
CA THR A 109 -1.14 -0.21 7.63
C THR A 109 -0.13 -1.32 7.93
N VAL A 110 -0.10 -1.80 9.19
CA VAL A 110 0.72 -2.93 9.70
C VAL A 110 1.42 -3.66 8.56
N THR A 111 2.73 -3.46 8.40
CA THR A 111 3.45 -4.17 7.35
C THR A 111 3.39 -5.65 7.60
N THR A 112 2.57 -6.27 6.78
CA THR A 112 2.68 -7.65 6.43
C THR A 112 3.90 -7.72 5.53
N SER A 113 4.92 -8.49 5.90
CA SER A 113 6.13 -8.70 5.09
C SER A 113 5.77 -8.86 3.60
N PRO A 114 6.57 -8.31 2.67
CA PRO A 114 6.36 -8.60 1.25
C PRO A 114 6.34 -10.12 1.06
N ILE A 115 5.26 -10.61 0.45
CA ILE A 115 5.09 -12.00 0.06
C ILE A 115 6.20 -12.32 -0.94
N ASN A 116 7.26 -12.97 -0.50
CA ASN A 116 8.50 -13.14 -1.27
C ASN A 116 8.45 -14.37 -2.19
N ASN A 117 7.52 -15.29 -1.94
CA ASN A 117 7.59 -16.64 -2.50
C ASN A 117 6.37 -17.04 -3.33
N THR A 118 5.50 -16.09 -3.68
CA THR A 118 4.39 -16.37 -4.58
C THR A 118 4.57 -15.66 -5.92
N ASN A 119 4.45 -16.42 -7.02
CA ASN A 119 4.55 -15.99 -8.43
C ASN A 119 4.10 -14.54 -8.63
N GLU A 120 4.76 -13.80 -9.53
CA GLU A 120 4.55 -12.40 -9.99
C GLU A 120 3.09 -11.87 -10.06
N ASN A 121 2.08 -12.72 -9.91
CA ASN A 121 0.66 -12.43 -9.92
C ASN A 121 0.11 -11.83 -8.60
N ILE A 122 0.57 -12.18 -7.39
CA ILE A 122 -0.17 -11.82 -6.15
C ILE A 122 0.11 -10.40 -5.65
N TYR A 123 1.33 -9.91 -5.74
CA TYR A 123 1.64 -8.50 -5.45
C TYR A 123 0.86 -7.55 -6.36
N ASN A 124 0.79 -7.90 -7.65
CA ASN A 124 -0.03 -7.18 -8.62
C ASN A 124 -1.52 -7.25 -8.27
N VAL A 125 -2.02 -8.40 -7.80
CA VAL A 125 -3.42 -8.54 -7.37
C VAL A 125 -3.75 -7.71 -6.12
N LEU A 126 -2.81 -7.57 -5.17
CA LEU A 126 -2.98 -6.70 -4.00
C LEU A 126 -3.04 -5.23 -4.40
N LYS A 127 -2.12 -4.81 -5.27
CA LYS A 127 -2.08 -3.45 -5.84
C LYS A 127 -3.32 -3.16 -6.70
N ASP A 128 -3.78 -4.15 -7.47
CA ASP A 128 -5.01 -4.06 -8.25
C ASP A 128 -6.23 -3.91 -7.35
N ALA A 129 -6.29 -4.59 -6.20
CA ALA A 129 -7.41 -4.49 -5.28
C ALA A 129 -7.55 -3.08 -4.67
N GLU A 130 -6.44 -2.40 -4.37
CA GLU A 130 -6.45 -1.00 -3.93
C GLU A 130 -6.98 -0.07 -5.03
N VAL A 131 -6.49 -0.24 -6.27
CA VAL A 131 -6.96 0.53 -7.43
C VAL A 131 -8.44 0.25 -7.74
N LEU A 132 -8.89 -0.99 -7.60
CA LEU A 132 -10.29 -1.40 -7.80
C LEU A 132 -11.19 -0.80 -6.72
N LEU A 133 -10.74 -0.73 -5.48
CA LEU A 133 -11.50 -0.12 -4.39
C LEU A 133 -11.79 1.36 -4.70
N GLU A 134 -10.81 2.07 -5.24
CA GLU A 134 -10.97 3.48 -5.64
C GLU A 134 -11.84 3.67 -6.89
N LYS A 135 -11.70 2.80 -7.90
CA LYS A 135 -12.31 3.02 -9.22
C LYS A 135 -13.64 2.31 -9.45
N ARG A 136 -13.87 1.17 -8.80
CA ARG A 136 -14.99 0.25 -9.06
C ARG A 136 -15.75 -0.14 -7.81
N GLY A 137 -15.20 0.17 -6.65
CA GLY A 137 -15.85 0.06 -5.36
C GLY A 137 -15.60 -1.26 -4.62
N PRO A 138 -16.15 -1.37 -3.41
CA PRO A 138 -15.88 -2.43 -2.44
C PRO A 138 -16.04 -3.87 -2.93
N GLY A 139 -17.15 -4.15 -3.64
CA GLY A 139 -17.48 -5.52 -4.07
C GLY A 139 -16.44 -6.11 -5.02
N GLU A 140 -16.07 -5.37 -6.07
CA GLU A 140 -15.09 -5.84 -7.05
C GLU A 140 -13.68 -5.99 -6.45
N ALA A 141 -13.26 -5.05 -5.60
CA ALA A 141 -11.98 -5.13 -4.89
C ALA A 141 -11.92 -6.36 -3.98
N TYR A 142 -13.02 -6.64 -3.27
CA TYR A 142 -13.13 -7.77 -2.37
C TYR A 142 -13.11 -9.12 -3.08
N ASP A 143 -13.84 -9.27 -4.18
CA ASP A 143 -13.83 -10.50 -4.99
C ASP A 143 -12.43 -10.80 -5.54
N ARG A 144 -11.71 -9.75 -5.95
CA ARG A 144 -10.35 -9.87 -6.45
C ARG A 144 -9.39 -10.34 -5.35
N ILE A 145 -9.50 -9.79 -4.13
CA ILE A 145 -8.64 -10.19 -3.01
C ILE A 145 -8.97 -11.59 -2.50
N HIS A 146 -10.25 -11.99 -2.48
CA HIS A 146 -10.65 -13.33 -2.10
C HIS A 146 -10.07 -14.37 -3.06
N THR A 147 -10.12 -14.08 -4.37
CA THR A 147 -9.51 -14.92 -5.40
C THR A 147 -8.01 -15.08 -5.18
N ALA A 148 -7.32 -13.98 -4.84
CA ALA A 148 -5.89 -13.98 -4.50
C ALA A 148 -5.58 -14.89 -3.31
N LEU A 149 -6.30 -14.67 -2.20
CA LEU A 149 -6.18 -15.46 -0.97
C LEU A 149 -6.34 -16.96 -1.26
N HIS A 150 -7.36 -17.32 -2.05
CA HIS A 150 -7.62 -18.71 -2.38
C HIS A 150 -6.48 -19.33 -3.18
N GLY A 151 -5.96 -18.62 -4.19
CA GLY A 151 -4.80 -19.04 -4.97
C GLY A 151 -3.55 -19.23 -4.11
N THR A 152 -3.26 -18.28 -3.23
CA THR A 152 -2.12 -18.34 -2.31
C THR A 152 -2.21 -19.54 -1.38
N LEU A 153 -3.33 -19.73 -0.67
CA LEU A 153 -3.46 -20.85 0.27
C LEU A 153 -3.36 -22.21 -0.44
N LYS A 154 -3.92 -22.33 -1.65
CA LYS A 154 -3.77 -23.54 -2.48
C LYS A 154 -2.32 -23.82 -2.81
N LEU A 155 -1.60 -22.81 -3.29
CA LEU A 155 -0.18 -22.93 -3.65
C LEU A 155 0.68 -23.29 -2.43
N MET A 156 0.40 -22.73 -1.26
CA MET A 156 1.14 -23.04 -0.03
C MET A 156 0.90 -24.49 0.43
N CYS A 157 -0.33 -24.98 0.30
CA CYS A 157 -0.62 -26.40 0.51
C CYS A 157 0.18 -27.26 -0.47
N ASP A 158 0.17 -26.92 -1.76
CA ASP A 158 0.82 -27.70 -2.81
C ASP A 158 2.35 -27.74 -2.61
N LYS A 159 2.98 -26.59 -2.34
CA LYS A 159 4.42 -26.48 -2.02
C LYS A 159 4.83 -27.30 -0.80
N SER A 160 3.96 -27.37 0.20
CA SER A 160 4.24 -28.04 1.48
C SER A 160 3.79 -29.51 1.51
N GLY A 161 3.32 -30.06 0.39
CA GLY A 161 2.81 -31.43 0.31
C GLY A 161 1.55 -31.68 1.15
N ILE A 162 0.76 -30.64 1.44
CA ILE A 162 -0.49 -30.73 2.20
C ILE A 162 -1.61 -31.15 1.23
N VAL A 163 -2.22 -32.31 1.49
CA VAL A 163 -3.34 -32.80 0.69
C VAL A 163 -4.56 -31.90 0.86
N ARG A 164 -5.00 -31.28 -0.24
CA ARG A 164 -6.21 -30.44 -0.33
C ARG A 164 -7.14 -30.90 -1.45
N LYS A 165 -8.40 -30.45 -1.42
CA LYS A 165 -9.36 -30.56 -2.53
C LYS A 165 -9.45 -29.25 -3.29
N ASP A 166 -9.83 -29.29 -4.56
CA ASP A 166 -9.95 -28.07 -5.37
C ASP A 166 -11.10 -27.16 -4.94
N ASN A 167 -12.16 -27.74 -4.37
CA ASN A 167 -13.33 -27.04 -3.86
C ASN A 167 -13.21 -26.60 -2.40
N ASN A 168 -12.05 -26.78 -1.75
CA ASN A 168 -11.90 -26.34 -0.37
C ASN A 168 -12.05 -24.82 -0.26
N ARG A 169 -12.79 -24.35 0.75
CA ARG A 169 -12.92 -22.92 1.09
C ARG A 169 -11.63 -22.38 1.71
N VAL A 170 -11.46 -21.06 1.73
CA VAL A 170 -10.25 -20.41 2.27
C VAL A 170 -9.99 -20.73 3.76
N ASP A 171 -11.03 -20.86 4.57
CA ASP A 171 -10.96 -21.25 5.98
C ASP A 171 -10.56 -22.72 6.16
N GLU A 172 -11.04 -23.59 5.28
CA GLU A 172 -10.65 -25.01 5.25
C GLU A 172 -9.17 -25.16 4.87
N LEU A 173 -8.69 -24.42 3.87
CA LEU A 173 -7.29 -24.44 3.46
C LEU A 173 -6.37 -23.94 4.59
N LEU A 174 -6.72 -22.84 5.26
CA LEU A 174 -5.95 -22.35 6.40
C LEU A 174 -5.97 -23.34 7.58
N SER A 175 -7.07 -24.08 7.76
CA SER A 175 -7.17 -25.15 8.76
C SER A 175 -6.20 -26.29 8.47
N LEU A 176 -6.07 -26.71 7.20
CA LEU A 176 -5.09 -27.72 6.79
C LEU A 176 -3.65 -27.25 7.07
N ILE A 177 -3.34 -26.00 6.74
CA ILE A 177 -2.04 -25.37 7.03
C ILE A 177 -1.77 -25.35 8.54
N ASN A 178 -2.71 -24.90 9.36
CA ASN A 178 -2.57 -24.85 10.81
C ASN A 178 -2.31 -26.25 11.40
N ASN A 179 -3.02 -27.27 10.93
CA ASN A 179 -2.82 -28.66 11.37
C ASN A 179 -1.46 -29.21 10.95
N HIS A 180 -1.01 -28.93 9.72
CA HIS A 180 0.33 -29.29 9.25
C HIS A 180 1.42 -28.67 10.13
N LEU A 181 1.28 -27.38 10.46
CA LEU A 181 2.23 -26.67 11.32
C LEU A 181 2.29 -27.26 12.74
N LYS A 182 1.16 -27.70 13.31
CA LYS A 182 1.11 -28.36 14.63
C LYS A 182 1.76 -29.74 14.63
N ALA A 183 1.71 -30.45 13.50
CA ALA A 183 2.28 -31.79 13.37
C ALA A 183 3.82 -31.78 13.24
N LYS A 184 4.42 -30.64 12.89
CA LYS A 184 5.89 -30.49 12.87
C LYS A 184 6.45 -30.55 14.29
N LYS A 185 7.19 -31.63 14.59
CA LYS A 185 7.78 -31.92 15.92
C LYS A 185 8.77 -30.86 16.44
N ASP A 186 9.25 -29.99 15.56
CA ASP A 186 10.31 -29.00 15.85
C ASP A 186 9.77 -27.59 16.13
N SER A 187 8.45 -27.44 16.26
CA SER A 187 7.89 -26.11 16.50
C SER A 187 7.98 -25.77 17.99
N GLU A 188 9.03 -25.07 18.43
CA GLU A 188 9.02 -24.19 19.62
C GLU A 188 8.00 -23.03 19.48
N ARG A 189 6.94 -23.23 18.69
CA ARG A 189 5.94 -22.23 18.40
C ARG A 189 5.06 -22.01 19.60
N ASN A 190 4.95 -20.74 19.95
CA ASN A 190 4.09 -20.28 21.01
C ASN A 190 2.64 -20.74 20.76
N LYS A 191 2.03 -21.40 21.76
CA LYS A 191 0.64 -21.88 21.71
C LYS A 191 -0.36 -20.76 21.38
N VAL A 192 -0.08 -19.52 21.82
CA VAL A 192 -0.88 -18.32 21.54
C VAL A 192 -0.96 -18.05 20.03
N VAL A 193 0.11 -18.32 19.28
CA VAL A 193 0.12 -18.12 17.82
C VAL A 193 -0.83 -19.11 17.13
N PHE A 194 -0.94 -20.34 17.62
CA PHE A 194 -1.91 -21.31 17.10
C PHE A 194 -3.35 -20.94 17.43
N GLU A 195 -3.59 -20.22 18.52
CA GLU A 195 -4.89 -19.63 18.85
C GLU A 195 -5.22 -18.45 17.93
N MET A 196 -4.25 -17.57 17.65
CA MET A 196 -4.41 -16.51 16.65
C MET A 196 -4.74 -17.07 15.26
N LEU A 197 -4.08 -18.16 14.84
CA LEU A 197 -4.43 -18.86 13.59
C LEU A 197 -5.85 -19.44 13.61
N ARG A 198 -6.35 -19.92 14.75
CA ARG A 198 -7.75 -20.33 14.88
C ARG A 198 -8.70 -19.16 14.71
N SER A 199 -8.39 -18.01 15.28
CA SER A 199 -9.17 -16.78 15.07
C SER A 199 -9.14 -16.33 13.61
N ALA A 200 -7.99 -16.43 12.94
CA ALA A 200 -7.87 -16.16 11.51
C ALA A 200 -8.75 -17.10 10.66
N ILE A 201 -8.83 -18.38 11.00
CA ILE A 201 -9.76 -19.34 10.35
C ILE A 201 -11.22 -18.87 10.51
N ALA A 202 -11.62 -18.45 11.71
CA ALA A 202 -12.96 -17.93 11.95
C ALA A 202 -13.25 -16.66 11.13
N ILE A 203 -12.28 -15.73 11.03
CA ILE A 203 -12.36 -14.54 10.18
C ILE A 203 -12.57 -14.95 8.72
N LEU A 204 -11.75 -15.86 8.19
CA LEU A 204 -11.86 -16.33 6.80
C LEU A 204 -13.17 -17.04 6.50
N ASN A 205 -13.78 -17.69 7.50
CA ASN A 205 -15.10 -18.27 7.35
C ASN A 205 -16.15 -17.18 7.08
N LYS A 206 -16.09 -16.06 7.83
CA LYS A 206 -16.94 -14.87 7.61
C LYS A 206 -16.64 -14.15 6.31
N THR A 207 -15.40 -14.17 5.84
CA THR A 207 -15.03 -13.67 4.51
C THR A 207 -15.81 -14.37 3.39
N ASN A 208 -16.01 -15.70 3.50
CA ASN A 208 -16.84 -16.42 2.53
C ASN A 208 -18.32 -15.99 2.59
N GLU A 209 -18.85 -15.70 3.77
CA GLU A 209 -20.22 -15.18 3.93
C GLU A 209 -20.34 -13.79 3.28
N LEU A 210 -19.39 -12.89 3.54
CA LEU A 210 -19.35 -11.54 2.95
C LEU A 210 -19.29 -11.60 1.41
N ARG A 211 -18.47 -12.49 0.85
CA ARG A 211 -18.42 -12.73 -0.60
C ARG A 211 -19.78 -13.16 -1.14
N ASN A 212 -20.42 -14.13 -0.48
CA ASN A 212 -21.67 -14.71 -0.96
C ASN A 212 -22.88 -13.77 -0.85
N HIS A 213 -22.87 -12.81 0.09
CA HIS A 213 -24.01 -11.90 0.34
C HIS A 213 -23.81 -10.49 -0.23
N HIS A 214 -22.59 -10.09 -0.60
CA HIS A 214 -22.32 -8.74 -1.16
C HIS A 214 -21.75 -8.74 -2.60
N SER A 215 -21.49 -9.89 -3.21
CA SER A 215 -21.12 -9.98 -4.64
C SER A 215 -22.36 -9.93 -5.52
N ASN A 216 -22.79 -8.73 -5.93
CA ASN A 216 -23.71 -8.37 -7.05
C ASN A 216 -25.01 -9.18 -7.32
N ALA A 217 -25.34 -10.23 -6.57
CA ALA A 217 -26.45 -11.15 -6.86
C ALA A 217 -27.70 -10.86 -6.01
N HIS A 218 -27.54 -10.18 -4.87
CA HIS A 218 -28.64 -9.79 -3.99
C HIS A 218 -28.45 -8.35 -3.49
N PRO A 219 -29.15 -7.35 -4.10
CA PRO A 219 -29.01 -5.93 -3.77
C PRO A 219 -29.46 -5.52 -2.36
N ASN A 220 -30.05 -6.45 -1.60
CA ASN A 220 -30.73 -6.16 -0.35
C ASN A 220 -30.07 -6.93 0.80
N ASP A 221 -28.92 -6.44 1.25
CA ASP A 221 -28.50 -6.40 2.65
C ASP A 221 -27.10 -5.78 2.70
N GLY A 222 -27.04 -4.47 3.00
CA GLY A 222 -25.85 -3.71 3.39
C GLY A 222 -24.57 -3.93 2.55
N LEU A 223 -24.47 -3.34 1.37
CA LEU A 223 -23.19 -3.23 0.65
C LEU A 223 -22.05 -2.83 1.60
N LEU A 224 -20.95 -3.58 1.58
CA LEU A 224 -19.70 -3.23 2.27
C LEU A 224 -19.37 -1.77 1.95
N ASN A 225 -19.30 -0.91 2.96
CA ASN A 225 -18.80 0.44 2.77
C ASN A 225 -17.27 0.39 2.57
N ASN A 226 -16.69 1.48 2.10
CA ASN A 226 -15.25 1.52 1.81
C ASN A 226 -14.37 1.28 3.05
N ALA A 227 -14.82 1.64 4.26
CA ALA A 227 -14.05 1.41 5.49
C ALA A 227 -14.01 -0.07 5.86
N ASP A 228 -15.16 -0.74 5.85
CA ASP A 228 -15.28 -2.17 6.15
C ASP A 228 -14.57 -3.04 5.10
N ALA A 229 -14.62 -2.62 3.83
CA ALA A 229 -13.90 -3.27 2.75
C ALA A 229 -12.39 -3.18 2.94
N ARG A 230 -11.87 -1.98 3.27
CA ARG A 230 -10.45 -1.80 3.60
C ARG A 230 -10.03 -2.63 4.80
N PHE A 231 -10.83 -2.64 5.85
CA PHE A 231 -10.58 -3.46 7.03
C PHE A 231 -10.44 -4.95 6.67
N ALA A 232 -11.40 -5.49 5.91
CA ALA A 232 -11.39 -6.90 5.53
C ALA A 232 -10.25 -7.24 4.55
N ILE A 233 -9.95 -6.38 3.57
CA ILE A 233 -8.81 -6.53 2.66
C ILE A 233 -7.49 -6.58 3.45
N ASN A 234 -7.31 -5.68 4.43
CA ASN A 234 -6.10 -5.64 5.25
C ASN A 234 -5.95 -6.88 6.13
N LEU A 235 -7.04 -7.40 6.71
CA LEU A 235 -7.00 -8.67 7.45
C LEU A 235 -6.56 -9.83 6.55
N ILE A 236 -7.12 -9.93 5.34
CA ILE A 236 -6.77 -10.97 4.37
C ILE A 236 -5.30 -10.87 3.97
N ARG A 237 -4.82 -9.65 3.69
CA ARG A 237 -3.41 -9.38 3.36
C ARG A 237 -2.47 -9.86 4.46
N SER A 238 -2.81 -9.58 5.72
CA SER A 238 -2.04 -10.05 6.89
C SER A 238 -1.98 -11.56 7.00
N ILE A 239 -3.10 -12.24 6.75
CA ILE A 239 -3.12 -13.70 6.77
C ILE A 239 -2.28 -14.28 5.63
N MET A 240 -2.40 -13.74 4.41
CA MET A 240 -1.64 -14.20 3.24
C MET A 240 -0.14 -14.08 3.44
N SER A 241 0.32 -12.90 3.87
CA SER A 241 1.74 -12.62 4.14
C SER A 241 2.28 -13.51 5.24
N TYR A 242 1.55 -13.66 6.34
CA TYR A 242 1.96 -14.57 7.40
C TYR A 242 2.09 -16.02 6.92
N VAL A 243 1.19 -16.51 6.06
CA VAL A 243 1.29 -17.87 5.54
C VAL A 243 2.45 -18.03 4.55
N ASP A 244 2.69 -17.04 3.68
CA ASP A 244 3.82 -17.04 2.75
C ASP A 244 5.17 -17.02 3.48
N ASP A 245 5.33 -16.21 4.53
CA ASP A 245 6.55 -16.19 5.35
C ASP A 245 6.86 -17.55 5.99
N LEU A 246 5.87 -18.44 6.14
CA LEU A 246 6.03 -19.74 6.79
C LEU A 246 6.24 -20.91 5.85
N LEU A 247 5.61 -20.86 4.69
CA LEU A 247 5.50 -21.99 3.77
C LEU A 247 5.96 -21.64 2.35
N GLY A 248 6.31 -20.38 2.12
CA GLY A 248 6.78 -19.85 0.84
C GLY A 248 8.09 -20.47 0.39
#